data_AF-A0A7K4H8S4-F1
#
_entry.id   AF-A0A7K4H8S4-F1
#
_cell.length_a   1.000
_cell.length_b   1.000
_cell.length_c   1.000
_cell.angle_alpha   90.00
_cell.angle_beta   90.00
_cell.angle_gamma   90.00
#
_symmetry.space_group_name_H-M   'P 1'
#
loop_
_entity.id
_entity.type
_entity.pdbx_description
1 polymer ?
#
loop_
_entity_poly.entity_id
_entity_poly.type
_entity_poly.pdbx_seq_one_letter_code
_entity_poly.pdbx_strand_id
1 'polypeptide(L)'
;TWGDIKGGVVFYVTEAFDEKVLERNSEILESIAKKYSTRELGPSANEGNITDWYYGEQGHWQIYHPLFSVCGPDYFACTTEVIVPVSRFPEILYKLDEWEEKKQEELFDAEAEAGTSHIVMLNHNSCYIGSGLIATSDEDLKEDVISLWKEQFELLLKAGGVIYMCGQIGSQVLVDSRIYDERFYNFFKKVKNLVDPNNIISPGKFRL
;
A
#
# COMPACT_ATOMS: atom_id res chain seq x y z
N THR A 1 8.47 -7.47 -15.45
CA THR A 1 7.81 -6.74 -16.56
C THR A 1 6.33 -7.11 -16.57
N TRP A 2 5.45 -6.46 -17.35
CA TRP A 2 4.02 -6.84 -17.38
C TRP A 2 3.78 -8.33 -17.74
N GLY A 3 4.74 -8.99 -18.40
CA GLY A 3 4.63 -10.40 -18.78
C GLY A 3 4.69 -11.40 -17.63
N ASP A 4 5.12 -10.98 -16.43
CA ASP A 4 5.26 -11.87 -15.27
C ASP A 4 3.98 -11.96 -14.42
N ILE A 5 3.02 -11.07 -14.66
CA ILE A 5 1.72 -11.04 -13.97
C ILE A 5 0.76 -12.00 -14.71
N LYS A 6 0.49 -13.16 -14.08
CA LYS A 6 -0.31 -14.24 -14.68
C LYS A 6 -1.81 -14.02 -14.61
N GLY A 7 -2.27 -13.04 -13.83
CA GLY A 7 -3.68 -12.71 -13.65
C GLY A 7 -3.91 -11.87 -12.40
N GLY A 8 -5.14 -11.43 -12.20
CA GLY A 8 -5.55 -10.67 -11.02
C GLY A 8 -7.07 -10.62 -10.91
N VAL A 9 -7.56 -10.27 -9.72
CA VAL A 9 -8.97 -9.96 -9.51
C VAL A 9 -9.12 -8.45 -9.57
N VAL A 10 -10.00 -7.98 -10.46
CA VAL A 10 -10.36 -6.56 -10.54
C VAL A 10 -11.74 -6.40 -9.93
N PHE A 11 -11.82 -5.53 -8.94
CA PHE A 11 -13.07 -5.10 -8.32
C PHE A 11 -13.30 -3.63 -8.65
N TYR A 12 -14.52 -3.27 -9.05
CA TYR A 12 -14.93 -1.89 -9.26
C TYR A 12 -16.36 -1.67 -8.75
N VAL A 13 -16.62 -0.45 -8.29
CA VAL A 13 -17.97 0.02 -7.92
C VAL A 13 -18.29 1.21 -8.80
N THR A 14 -19.49 1.20 -9.38
CA THR A 14 -20.04 2.33 -10.11
C THR A 14 -21.16 2.96 -9.30
N GLU A 15 -21.07 4.27 -9.09
CA GLU A 15 -22.11 5.05 -8.44
C GLU A 15 -22.53 6.20 -9.36
N ALA A 16 -23.83 6.47 -9.45
CA ALA A 16 -24.36 7.62 -10.17
C ALA A 16 -25.65 8.11 -9.52
N PHE A 17 -25.93 9.41 -9.66
CA PHE A 17 -27.19 10.00 -9.21
C PHE A 17 -28.38 9.70 -10.13
N ASP A 18 -28.13 9.15 -11.33
CA ASP A 18 -29.14 8.83 -12.33
C ASP A 18 -28.91 7.40 -12.84
N GLU A 19 -30.00 6.63 -12.92
CA GLU A 19 -29.97 5.21 -13.29
C GLU A 19 -29.46 4.99 -14.71
N LYS A 20 -29.82 5.85 -15.67
CA LYS A 20 -29.35 5.72 -17.07
C LYS A 20 -27.86 5.99 -17.17
N VAL A 21 -27.34 6.89 -16.33
CA VAL A 21 -25.89 7.13 -16.24
C VAL A 21 -25.17 5.93 -15.63
N LEU A 22 -25.74 5.31 -14.59
CA LEU A 22 -25.22 4.09 -13.99
C LEU A 22 -25.13 2.96 -15.01
N GLU A 23 -26.24 2.64 -15.68
CA GLU A 23 -26.32 1.60 -16.71
C GLU A 23 -25.28 1.82 -17.81
N ARG A 24 -25.24 3.02 -18.39
CA ARG A 24 -24.28 3.36 -19.44
C ARG A 24 -22.82 3.19 -18.98
N ASN A 25 -22.50 3.60 -17.75
CA ASN A 25 -21.13 3.50 -17.24
C ASN A 25 -20.75 2.02 -16.99
N SER A 26 -21.68 1.22 -16.46
CA SER A 26 -21.50 -0.23 -16.28
C SER A 26 -21.28 -0.94 -17.62
N GLU A 27 -22.08 -0.64 -18.64
CA GLU A 27 -21.92 -1.19 -20.00
C GLU A 27 -20.54 -0.88 -20.59
N ILE A 28 -20.03 0.34 -20.38
CA ILE A 28 -18.69 0.74 -20.84
C ILE A 28 -17.63 -0.11 -20.13
N LEU A 29 -17.68 -0.23 -18.81
CA LEU A 29 -16.69 -1.00 -18.05
C LEU A 29 -16.72 -2.49 -18.42
N GLU A 30 -17.91 -3.07 -18.55
CA GLU A 30 -18.08 -4.45 -19.01
C GLU A 30 -17.53 -4.66 -20.41
N SER A 31 -17.75 -3.72 -21.34
CA SER A 31 -17.23 -3.81 -22.70
C SER A 31 -15.70 -3.83 -22.73
N ILE A 32 -15.06 -3.07 -21.84
CA ILE A 32 -13.61 -3.06 -21.66
C ILE A 32 -13.14 -4.39 -21.07
N ALA A 33 -13.79 -4.87 -20.01
CA ALA A 33 -13.47 -6.14 -19.36
C ALA A 33 -13.52 -7.31 -20.37
N LYS A 34 -14.63 -7.42 -21.11
CA LYS A 34 -14.84 -8.43 -22.18
C LYS A 34 -13.75 -8.40 -23.25
N LYS A 35 -13.17 -7.23 -23.54
CA LYS A 35 -12.06 -7.09 -24.51
C LYS A 35 -10.74 -7.69 -24.02
N TYR A 36 -10.50 -7.75 -22.72
CA TYR A 36 -9.23 -8.19 -22.12
C TYR A 36 -9.30 -9.58 -21.45
N SER A 37 -10.16 -10.47 -21.97
CA SER A 37 -10.29 -11.86 -21.52
C SER A 37 -10.62 -12.03 -20.03
N THR A 38 -11.33 -11.07 -19.42
CA THR A 38 -11.79 -11.21 -18.04
C THR A 38 -12.94 -12.23 -17.96
N ARG A 39 -12.98 -13.01 -16.87
CA ARG A 39 -14.13 -13.84 -16.51
C ARG A 39 -14.86 -13.18 -15.34
N GLU A 40 -16.17 -13.01 -15.48
CA GLU A 40 -17.02 -12.57 -14.38
C GLU A 40 -17.08 -13.64 -13.29
N LEU A 41 -17.00 -13.20 -12.03
CA LEU A 41 -17.21 -14.05 -10.85
C LEU A 41 -18.70 -14.02 -10.50
N GLY A 42 -19.25 -15.14 -10.02
CA GLY A 42 -20.69 -15.21 -9.74
C GLY A 42 -21.07 -14.43 -8.48
N PRO A 43 -22.37 -14.36 -8.14
CA PRO A 43 -22.87 -13.48 -7.08
C PRO A 43 -22.53 -13.93 -5.65
N SER A 44 -22.19 -15.20 -5.43
CA SER A 44 -21.86 -15.72 -4.09
C SER A 44 -20.37 -15.92 -3.86
N ALA A 45 -19.96 -15.99 -2.59
CA ALA A 45 -18.60 -16.35 -2.19
C ALA A 45 -18.08 -17.63 -2.88
N ASN A 46 -18.92 -18.67 -2.96
CA ASN A 46 -18.59 -19.95 -3.63
C ASN A 46 -18.36 -19.81 -5.14
N GLU A 47 -18.89 -18.77 -5.76
CA GLU A 47 -18.72 -18.46 -7.18
C GLU A 47 -17.60 -17.43 -7.43
N GLY A 48 -16.88 -17.05 -6.36
CA GLY A 48 -15.75 -16.14 -6.39
C GLY A 48 -16.07 -14.70 -6.02
N ASN A 49 -17.28 -14.38 -5.53
CA ASN A 49 -17.58 -13.02 -5.09
C ASN A 49 -16.80 -12.68 -3.82
N ILE A 50 -15.69 -11.95 -4.00
CA ILE A 50 -14.86 -11.50 -2.87
C ILE A 50 -15.62 -10.59 -1.92
N THR A 51 -16.60 -9.81 -2.39
CA THR A 51 -17.33 -8.90 -1.50
C THR A 51 -18.30 -9.63 -0.58
N ASP A 52 -19.00 -10.65 -1.08
CA ASP A 52 -19.89 -11.51 -0.30
C ASP A 52 -19.09 -12.27 0.78
N TRP A 53 -17.94 -12.83 0.40
CA TRP A 53 -17.02 -13.46 1.34
C TRP A 53 -16.45 -12.47 2.37
N TYR A 54 -15.87 -11.36 1.90
CA TYR A 54 -15.09 -10.44 2.72
C TYR A 54 -15.95 -9.60 3.67
N TYR A 55 -17.06 -9.03 3.18
CA TYR A 55 -17.95 -8.20 3.99
C TYR A 55 -19.04 -9.02 4.67
N GLY A 56 -19.61 -10.02 3.98
CA GLY A 56 -20.73 -10.82 4.49
C GLY A 56 -20.29 -11.92 5.44
N GLU A 57 -19.46 -12.86 4.96
CA GLU A 57 -19.05 -14.03 5.76
C GLU A 57 -17.98 -13.71 6.81
N GLN A 58 -16.94 -12.95 6.45
CA GLN A 58 -15.86 -12.58 7.36
C GLN A 58 -16.21 -11.38 8.25
N GLY A 59 -17.25 -10.60 7.89
CA GLY A 59 -17.66 -9.42 8.64
C GLY A 59 -16.62 -8.29 8.63
N HIS A 60 -15.72 -8.26 7.63
CA HIS A 60 -14.83 -7.12 7.49
C HIS A 60 -15.60 -5.88 7.03
N TRP A 61 -15.18 -4.72 7.49
CA TRP A 61 -15.84 -3.44 7.19
C TRP A 61 -14.90 -2.44 6.50
N GLN A 62 -13.61 -2.78 6.37
CA GLN A 62 -12.61 -2.05 5.59
C GLN A 62 -11.50 -2.99 5.12
N ILE A 63 -10.77 -2.62 4.06
CA ILE A 63 -9.70 -3.45 3.45
C ILE A 63 -8.56 -3.75 4.44
N TYR A 64 -8.34 -2.89 5.44
CA TYR A 64 -7.31 -3.05 6.49
C TYR A 64 -7.80 -3.84 7.70
N HIS A 65 -9.10 -4.13 7.85
CA HIS A 65 -9.62 -4.87 9.00
C HIS A 65 -8.94 -6.24 9.22
N PRO A 66 -8.74 -7.10 8.20
CA PRO A 66 -8.03 -8.36 8.39
C PRO A 66 -6.59 -8.15 8.86
N LEU A 67 -5.99 -6.99 8.57
CA LEU A 67 -4.62 -6.67 8.98
C LEU A 67 -4.47 -6.53 10.50
N PHE A 68 -5.59 -6.44 11.23
CA PHE A 68 -5.60 -6.45 12.70
C PHE A 68 -5.62 -7.91 13.16
N SER A 69 -4.43 -8.51 13.32
CA SER A 69 -4.22 -9.91 13.75
C SER A 69 -4.21 -10.98 12.65
N VAL A 70 -3.74 -10.68 11.42
CA VAL A 70 -3.65 -11.66 10.30
C VAL A 70 -3.02 -12.97 10.75
N CYS A 71 -1.90 -12.89 11.47
CA CYS A 71 -1.11 -14.05 11.90
C CYS A 71 -1.31 -14.39 13.39
N GLY A 72 -2.22 -13.70 14.09
CA GLY A 72 -2.44 -13.86 15.52
C GLY A 72 -2.52 -12.52 16.27
N PRO A 73 -2.91 -12.54 17.56
CA PRO A 73 -3.20 -11.33 18.34
C PRO A 73 -2.00 -10.41 18.55
N ASP A 74 -0.78 -10.96 18.47
CA ASP A 74 0.46 -10.25 18.73
C ASP A 74 1.14 -9.78 17.43
N TYR A 75 0.41 -9.70 16.32
CA TYR A 75 0.91 -9.24 15.03
C TYR A 75 0.24 -7.93 14.60
N PHE A 76 1.02 -7.05 13.97
CA PHE A 76 0.54 -5.78 13.44
C PHE A 76 1.05 -5.52 12.04
N ALA A 77 0.35 -4.62 11.33
CA ALA A 77 0.69 -4.24 9.97
C ALA A 77 1.65 -3.05 9.94
N CYS A 78 2.80 -3.27 9.32
CA CYS A 78 3.78 -2.27 8.95
C CYS A 78 3.59 -1.90 7.46
N THR A 79 2.59 -1.09 7.15
CA THR A 79 2.26 -0.82 5.74
C THR A 79 3.25 0.14 5.08
N THR A 80 3.63 -0.16 3.84
CA THR A 80 4.38 0.72 2.95
C THR A 80 3.48 1.09 1.77
N GLU A 81 3.08 2.34 1.72
CA GLU A 81 2.02 2.80 0.84
C GLU A 81 2.53 3.88 -0.10
N VAL A 82 2.60 3.56 -1.39
CA VAL A 82 3.15 4.48 -2.39
C VAL A 82 2.23 4.67 -3.58
N ILE A 83 2.27 5.89 -4.11
CA ILE A 83 1.69 6.25 -5.40
C ILE A 83 2.80 6.20 -6.44
N VAL A 84 2.54 5.54 -7.56
CA VAL A 84 3.43 5.45 -8.72
C VAL A 84 2.66 5.65 -10.02
N PRO A 85 3.34 6.01 -11.13
CA PRO A 85 2.73 5.88 -12.44
C PRO A 85 2.32 4.42 -12.72
N VAL A 86 1.15 4.18 -13.30
CA VAL A 86 0.64 2.83 -13.63
C VAL A 86 1.65 2.03 -14.44
N SER A 87 2.39 2.68 -15.34
CA SER A 87 3.42 2.04 -16.15
C SER A 87 4.58 1.44 -15.34
N ARG A 88 4.79 1.90 -14.10
CA ARG A 88 5.85 1.42 -13.20
C ARG A 88 5.39 0.35 -12.24
N PHE A 89 4.08 0.14 -12.06
CA PHE A 89 3.61 -0.80 -11.05
C PHE A 89 4.24 -2.20 -11.18
N PRO A 90 4.42 -2.81 -12.38
CA PRO A 90 4.99 -4.15 -12.47
C PRO A 90 6.48 -4.19 -12.10
N GLU A 91 7.20 -3.08 -12.32
CA GLU A 91 8.59 -2.94 -11.87
C GLU A 91 8.65 -2.89 -10.33
N ILE A 92 7.70 -2.18 -9.71
CA ILE A 92 7.62 -2.10 -8.25
C ILE A 92 7.33 -3.45 -7.62
N LEU A 93 6.34 -4.19 -8.14
CA LEU A 93 6.01 -5.53 -7.63
C LEU A 93 7.22 -6.46 -7.72
N TYR A 94 7.88 -6.50 -8.88
CA TYR A 94 9.09 -7.31 -9.04
C TYR A 94 10.21 -6.92 -8.07
N LYS A 95 10.38 -5.63 -7.79
CA LYS A 95 11.38 -5.17 -6.79
C LYS A 95 11.01 -5.59 -5.37
N LEU A 96 9.72 -5.62 -5.03
CA LEU A 96 9.25 -6.12 -3.74
C LEU A 96 9.51 -7.62 -3.61
N ASP A 97 9.18 -8.40 -4.65
CA ASP A 97 9.46 -9.85 -4.69
C ASP A 97 10.96 -10.13 -4.55
N GLU A 98 11.81 -9.44 -5.33
CA GLU A 98 13.28 -9.57 -5.23
C GLU A 98 13.83 -9.15 -3.86
N TRP A 99 13.18 -8.19 -3.20
CA TRP A 99 13.59 -7.73 -1.88
C TRP A 99 13.22 -8.75 -0.81
N GLU A 100 11.99 -9.27 -0.86
CA GLU A 100 11.52 -10.34 0.02
C GLU A 100 12.40 -11.59 -0.09
N GLU A 101 12.70 -12.05 -1.31
CA GLU A 101 13.60 -13.19 -1.53
C GLU A 101 14.99 -12.98 -0.92
N LYS A 102 15.55 -11.77 -1.03
CA LYS A 102 16.86 -11.43 -0.44
C LYS A 102 16.84 -11.31 1.07
N LYS A 103 15.67 -10.98 1.64
CA LYS A 103 15.48 -10.70 3.06
C LYS A 103 14.80 -11.83 3.81
N GLN A 104 14.58 -12.97 3.16
CA GLN A 104 13.82 -14.09 3.71
C GLN A 104 14.32 -14.54 5.10
N GLU A 105 15.63 -14.64 5.30
CA GLU A 105 16.23 -15.02 6.60
C GLU A 105 16.00 -13.94 7.66
N GLU A 106 16.25 -12.68 7.33
CA GLU A 106 16.05 -11.54 8.24
C GLU A 106 14.56 -11.35 8.61
N LEU A 107 13.65 -11.58 7.66
CA LEU A 107 12.20 -11.56 7.87
C LEU A 107 11.78 -12.70 8.82
N PHE A 108 12.32 -13.90 8.62
CA PHE A 108 12.06 -15.04 9.49
C PHE A 108 12.55 -14.79 10.93
N ASP A 109 13.77 -14.27 11.09
CA ASP A 109 14.35 -13.96 12.40
C ASP A 109 13.58 -12.85 13.13
N ALA A 110 13.01 -11.89 12.38
CA ALA A 110 12.19 -10.80 12.92
C ALA A 110 10.72 -11.18 13.14
N GLU A 111 10.34 -12.45 12.95
CA GLU A 111 8.95 -12.93 12.93
C GLU A 111 8.02 -12.01 12.10
N ALA A 112 8.45 -11.74 10.86
CA ALA A 112 7.76 -10.89 9.93
C ALA A 112 7.57 -11.56 8.57
N GLU A 113 6.48 -11.18 7.89
CA GLU A 113 6.17 -11.62 6.53
C GLU A 113 5.92 -10.39 5.66
N ALA A 114 6.60 -10.31 4.53
CA ALA A 114 6.40 -9.23 3.56
C ALA A 114 5.24 -9.54 2.62
N GLY A 115 4.67 -8.51 2.01
CA GLY A 115 3.68 -8.75 0.98
C GLY A 115 3.13 -7.50 0.31
N THR A 116 2.38 -7.74 -0.76
CA THR A 116 1.57 -6.73 -1.45
C THR A 116 0.10 -7.05 -1.25
N SER A 117 -0.69 -6.06 -0.84
CA SER A 117 -2.11 -6.21 -0.53
C SER A 117 -3.01 -5.87 -1.71
N HIS A 118 -3.11 -4.60 -2.08
CA HIS A 118 -4.04 -4.11 -3.07
C HIS A 118 -3.43 -2.98 -3.91
N ILE A 119 -3.90 -2.87 -5.15
CA ILE A 119 -3.54 -1.81 -6.08
C ILE A 119 -4.82 -1.02 -6.37
N VAL A 120 -4.79 0.28 -6.10
CA VAL A 120 -5.94 1.16 -6.37
C VAL A 120 -5.59 2.03 -7.56
N MET A 121 -6.38 1.93 -8.62
CA MET A 121 -6.27 2.82 -9.76
C MET A 121 -6.73 4.23 -9.34
N LEU A 122 -5.86 5.21 -9.50
CA LEU A 122 -6.14 6.60 -9.16
C LEU A 122 -6.39 7.41 -10.44
N ASN A 123 -6.65 8.70 -10.27
CA ASN A 123 -6.85 9.60 -11.40
C ASN A 123 -5.65 9.61 -12.37
N HIS A 124 -5.97 9.85 -13.64
CA HIS A 124 -5.03 9.91 -14.75
C HIS A 124 -4.25 8.60 -14.94
N ASN A 125 -2.93 8.65 -14.71
CA ASN A 125 -2.00 7.57 -15.05
C ASN A 125 -1.25 7.09 -13.81
N SER A 126 -1.88 7.18 -12.63
CA SER A 126 -1.28 6.80 -11.34
C SER A 126 -2.05 5.66 -10.68
N CYS A 127 -1.34 4.86 -9.90
CA CYS A 127 -1.93 3.87 -9.01
C CYS A 127 -1.27 3.98 -7.65
N TYR A 128 -2.05 3.66 -6.64
CA TYR A 128 -1.59 3.37 -5.30
C TYR A 128 -1.24 1.89 -5.21
N ILE A 129 -0.13 1.57 -4.55
CA ILE A 129 0.29 0.21 -4.21
C ILE A 129 0.40 0.14 -2.69
N GLY A 130 -0.41 -0.72 -2.07
CA GLY A 130 -0.30 -1.05 -0.66
C GLY A 130 0.55 -2.30 -0.49
N SER A 131 1.76 -2.15 0.04
CA SER A 131 2.64 -3.24 0.46
C SER A 131 2.95 -3.11 1.95
N GLY A 132 3.84 -3.94 2.47
CA GLY A 132 4.27 -3.82 3.86
C GLY A 132 4.84 -5.10 4.41
N LEU A 133 4.85 -5.14 5.74
CA LEU A 133 5.08 -6.33 6.54
C LEU A 133 3.87 -6.59 7.44
N ILE A 134 3.57 -7.85 7.70
CA ILE A 134 2.90 -8.27 8.93
C ILE A 134 4.00 -8.73 9.87
N ALA A 135 4.09 -8.17 11.07
CA ALA A 135 5.20 -8.42 11.98
C ALA A 135 4.73 -8.60 13.42
N THR A 136 5.49 -9.38 14.18
CA THR A 136 5.29 -9.55 15.63
C THR A 136 5.41 -8.22 16.37
N SER A 137 4.67 -8.11 17.47
CA SER A 137 4.73 -7.02 18.44
C SER A 137 5.73 -7.27 19.58
N ASP A 138 6.52 -8.35 19.49
CA ASP A 138 7.62 -8.60 20.42
C ASP A 138 8.59 -7.41 20.47
N GLU A 139 8.80 -6.88 21.67
CA GLU A 139 9.65 -5.71 21.89
C GLU A 139 11.13 -6.03 21.66
N ASP A 140 11.54 -7.29 21.82
CA ASP A 140 12.92 -7.74 21.57
C ASP A 140 13.26 -7.76 20.06
N LEU A 141 12.25 -7.96 19.20
CA LEU A 141 12.39 -8.00 17.73
C LEU A 141 12.04 -6.68 17.05
N LYS A 142 11.56 -5.70 17.81
CA LYS A 142 11.05 -4.43 17.29
C LYS A 142 12.06 -3.63 16.47
N GLU A 143 13.32 -3.62 16.86
CA GLU A 143 14.37 -2.89 16.13
C GLU A 143 14.58 -3.51 14.74
N ASP A 144 14.57 -4.83 14.64
CA ASP A 144 14.73 -5.57 13.39
C ASP A 144 13.52 -5.36 12.47
N VAL A 145 12.30 -5.46 13.01
CA VAL A 145 11.05 -5.15 12.29
C VAL A 145 11.07 -3.72 11.74
N ILE A 146 11.42 -2.74 12.57
CA ILE A 146 11.49 -1.34 12.14
C ILE A 146 12.59 -1.14 11.08
N SER A 147 13.72 -1.83 11.21
CA SER A 147 14.82 -1.78 10.23
C SER A 147 14.36 -2.27 8.86
N LEU A 148 13.74 -3.45 8.81
CA LEU A 148 13.19 -4.04 7.58
C LEU A 148 12.10 -3.15 6.96
N TRP A 149 11.21 -2.60 7.80
CA TRP A 149 10.16 -1.70 7.33
C TRP A 149 10.71 -0.42 6.71
N LYS A 150 11.73 0.18 7.33
CA LYS A 150 12.43 1.36 6.77
C LYS A 150 13.13 1.02 5.46
N GLU A 151 13.78 -0.13 5.38
CA GLU A 151 14.47 -0.57 4.17
C GLU A 151 13.48 -0.73 3.00
N GLN A 152 12.31 -1.32 3.23
CA GLN A 152 11.27 -1.45 2.22
C GLN A 152 10.73 -0.07 1.78
N PHE A 153 10.56 0.89 2.70
CA PHE A 153 10.25 2.28 2.32
C PHE A 153 11.34 2.89 1.43
N GLU A 154 12.62 2.74 1.79
CA GLU A 154 13.72 3.26 0.99
C GLU A 154 13.78 2.65 -0.41
N LEU A 155 13.53 1.34 -0.52
CA LEU A 155 13.43 0.65 -1.80
C LEU A 155 12.38 1.31 -2.69
N LEU A 156 11.16 1.49 -2.16
CA LEU A 156 10.04 2.07 -2.90
C LEU A 156 10.31 3.52 -3.31
N LEU A 157 10.92 4.32 -2.42
CA LEU A 157 11.34 5.69 -2.72
C LEU A 157 12.37 5.73 -3.85
N LYS A 158 13.42 4.92 -3.76
CA LYS A 158 14.47 4.81 -4.81
C LYS A 158 13.89 4.30 -6.12
N ALA A 159 12.84 3.48 -6.06
CA ALA A 159 12.07 3.05 -7.23
C ALA A 159 11.08 4.11 -7.74
N GLY A 160 11.08 5.33 -7.18
CA GLY A 160 10.27 6.46 -7.63
C GLY A 160 8.83 6.46 -7.10
N GLY A 161 8.55 5.71 -6.05
CA GLY A 161 7.31 5.79 -5.29
C GLY A 161 7.20 7.08 -4.49
N VAL A 162 5.99 7.62 -4.41
CA VAL A 162 5.66 8.75 -3.53
C VAL A 162 4.81 8.23 -2.38
N ILE A 163 5.28 8.37 -1.14
CA ILE A 163 4.55 7.87 0.02
C ILE A 163 3.21 8.61 0.17
N TYR A 164 2.11 7.85 0.24
CA TYR A 164 0.76 8.38 0.45
C TYR A 164 0.49 8.65 1.94
N MET A 165 0.82 7.69 2.80
CA MET A 165 0.62 7.76 4.26
C MET A 165 1.95 7.55 4.98
N CYS A 166 2.63 8.65 5.32
CA CYS A 166 4.01 8.57 5.82
C CYS A 166 4.18 8.23 7.30
N GLY A 167 3.12 8.20 8.11
CA GLY A 167 3.22 7.90 9.55
C GLY A 167 4.36 8.64 10.26
N GLN A 168 4.90 8.10 11.36
CA GLN A 168 6.15 8.60 11.92
C GLN A 168 7.36 8.00 11.21
N ILE A 169 7.40 6.68 11.05
CA ILE A 169 8.54 5.94 10.46
C ILE A 169 8.79 6.37 9.01
N GLY A 170 7.80 6.27 8.13
CA GLY A 170 7.95 6.69 6.73
C GLY A 170 8.36 8.15 6.58
N SER A 171 7.85 9.05 7.43
CA SER A 171 8.22 10.46 7.42
C SER A 171 9.69 10.72 7.75
N GLN A 172 10.27 9.90 8.64
CA GLN A 172 11.69 9.96 8.96
C GLN A 172 12.51 9.39 7.81
N VAL A 173 12.09 8.26 7.23
CA VAL A 173 12.74 7.67 6.04
C VAL A 173 12.76 8.65 4.86
N LEU A 174 11.70 9.43 4.64
CA LEU A 174 11.68 10.47 3.60
C LEU A 174 12.82 11.48 3.75
N VAL A 175 13.16 11.84 4.98
CA VAL A 175 14.25 12.78 5.28
C VAL A 175 15.59 12.07 5.21
N ASP A 176 15.69 10.90 5.83
CA ASP A 176 16.94 10.15 5.96
C ASP A 176 17.44 9.61 4.62
N SER A 177 16.53 9.23 3.72
CA SER A 177 16.84 8.78 2.36
C SER A 177 17.43 9.87 1.47
N ARG A 178 17.30 11.14 1.85
CA ARG A 178 17.78 12.32 1.09
C ARG A 178 17.28 12.37 -0.35
N ILE A 179 16.11 11.77 -0.61
CA ILE A 179 15.54 11.76 -1.97
C ILE A 179 15.03 13.14 -2.39
N TYR A 180 14.65 13.97 -1.42
CA TYR A 180 14.31 15.37 -1.64
C TYR A 180 15.52 16.28 -1.44
N ASP A 181 15.55 17.34 -2.24
CA ASP A 181 16.58 18.37 -2.16
C ASP A 181 16.61 19.04 -0.77
N GLU A 182 17.82 19.26 -0.26
CA GLU A 182 18.03 19.84 1.08
C GLU A 182 17.39 21.24 1.23
N ARG A 183 17.30 22.01 0.14
CA ARG A 183 16.64 23.34 0.14
C ARG A 183 15.15 23.20 0.43
N PHE A 184 14.51 22.16 -0.11
CA PHE A 184 13.09 21.89 0.16
C PHE A 184 12.89 21.52 1.64
N TYR A 185 13.71 20.63 2.18
CA TYR A 185 13.62 20.26 3.60
C TYR A 185 13.87 21.45 4.54
N ASN A 186 14.86 22.30 4.22
CA ASN A 186 15.13 23.51 4.99
C ASN A 186 13.99 24.53 4.90
N PHE A 187 13.32 24.66 3.74
CA PHE A 187 12.10 25.46 3.61
C PHE A 187 10.99 24.90 4.50
N PHE A 188 10.74 23.59 4.45
CA PHE A 188 9.73 22.92 5.26
C PHE A 188 9.97 23.12 6.77
N LYS A 189 11.22 22.96 7.22
CA LYS A 189 11.65 23.22 8.61
C LYS A 189 11.37 24.65 9.05
N LYS A 190 11.65 25.65 8.20
CA LYS A 190 11.34 27.06 8.49
C LYS A 190 9.84 27.29 8.64
N VAL A 191 9.02 26.69 7.77
CA VAL A 191 7.55 26.79 7.88
C VAL A 191 7.07 26.16 9.18
N LYS A 192 7.51 24.94 9.52
CA LYS A 192 7.14 24.25 10.76
C LYS A 192 7.47 25.10 12.00
N ASN A 193 8.68 25.64 12.08
CA ASN A 193 9.10 26.46 13.24
C ASN A 193 8.37 27.80 13.32
N LEU A 194 7.86 28.32 12.20
CA LEU A 194 7.05 29.54 12.18
C LEU A 194 5.63 29.28 12.72
N VAL A 195 5.01 28.18 12.32
CA VAL A 195 3.61 27.86 12.66
C VAL A 195 3.47 27.10 13.99
N ASP A 196 4.50 26.36 14.40
CA ASP A 196 4.54 25.60 15.64
C ASP A 196 5.91 25.75 16.34
N PRO A 197 6.20 26.95 16.88
CA PRO A 197 7.50 27.29 17.46
C PRO A 197 7.85 26.48 18.71
N ASN A 198 6.85 25.90 19.39
CA ASN A 198 7.05 25.09 20.60
C ASN A 198 7.02 23.57 20.31
N ASN A 199 6.95 23.19 19.03
CA ASN A 199 6.92 21.81 18.56
C ASN A 199 5.86 20.91 19.23
N ILE A 200 4.64 21.42 19.37
CA ILE A 200 3.54 20.71 20.05
C ILE A 200 2.86 19.71 19.08
N ILE A 201 2.81 20.03 17.79
CA ILE A 201 2.05 19.29 16.79
C ILE A 201 2.95 18.22 16.13
N SER A 202 2.71 16.95 16.48
CA SER A 202 3.39 15.77 15.91
C SER A 202 4.93 15.81 15.99
N PRO A 203 5.50 15.93 17.20
CA PRO A 203 6.96 15.96 17.38
C PRO A 203 7.63 14.69 16.86
N GLY A 204 8.81 14.82 16.26
CA GLY A 204 9.63 13.74 15.70
C GLY A 204 9.27 13.34 14.27
N LYS A 205 8.10 13.75 13.76
CA LYS A 205 7.71 13.52 12.36
C LYS A 205 8.61 14.35 11.44
N PHE A 206 9.08 13.76 10.34
CA PHE A 206 10.07 14.38 9.44
C PHE A 206 11.35 14.88 10.14
N ARG A 207 11.76 14.24 11.25
CA ARG A 207 12.94 14.65 12.05
C ARG A 207 12.84 16.09 12.62
N LEU A 208 11.63 16.60 12.86
CA LEU A 208 11.36 17.95 13.41
C LEU A 208 10.72 17.90 14.79
#